data_AF-A0A3L7NJ84-F1
#
_entry.id   AF-A0A3L7NJ84-F1
#
_cell.length_a   1.000
_cell.length_b   1.000
_cell.length_c   1.000
_cell.angle_alpha   90.00
_cell.angle_beta   90.00
_cell.angle_gamma   90.00
#
_symmetry.space_group_name_H-M   'P 1'
#
loop_
_entity.id
_entity.type
_entity.pdbx_description
1 polymer ?
#
loop_
_entity_poly.entity_id
_entity_poly.type
_entity_poly.pdbx_seq_one_letter_code
_entity_poly.pdbx_strand_id
1 'polypeptide(L)'
;MDRRSSRRPPKDGWGYDHTLTEPATFRVVRRSKQKEELFILSQPNVPRWAHAFVGGVLGIIIFTLLAACAVFDTTHPWSDWTQTSDLRRSGYSERVRLDCLIRTPANTWSNLAYIAVGLYCIVLVRIDLDRIPHPSDGYLLATPVFGAFFGSGCILLGICSGFFHASLTRIAQHADVSAMFTPLLVLVGLNCGRLFPSVSIGTSQRPIATWPLWIMLVVITNILLCIYKWSFSSRTVLEILILLIGGFGFLDFIRQDFRFRISVFMKIRWLVVSGLLLAVAVVCRQLDVARRFTNPDSLIQGHALWHLFTAMALASMYWYYRHEERLSSDSV
;
A
#
# COMPACT_ATOMS: atom_id res chain seq x y z
N MET A 1 -59.70 -44.07 -47.35
CA MET A 1 -59.65 -43.57 -48.73
C MET A 1 -60.01 -42.09 -48.67
N ASP A 2 -58.99 -41.22 -48.76
CA ASP A 2 -58.79 -40.23 -49.85
C ASP A 2 -59.69 -38.98 -49.67
N ARG A 3 -59.30 -37.71 -49.80
CA ARG A 3 -58.04 -37.00 -50.12
C ARG A 3 -58.32 -35.48 -49.94
N ARG A 4 -57.32 -34.70 -49.49
CA ARG A 4 -56.88 -33.34 -49.95
C ARG A 4 -57.94 -32.23 -50.21
N SER A 5 -57.95 -31.11 -49.48
CA SER A 5 -57.09 -29.89 -49.51
C SER A 5 -57.61 -28.69 -50.32
N SER A 6 -57.83 -27.53 -49.68
CA SER A 6 -57.56 -26.17 -50.21
C SER A 6 -57.60 -25.15 -49.05
N ARG A 7 -56.45 -24.55 -48.64
CA ARG A 7 -55.85 -23.24 -49.01
C ARG A 7 -56.50 -21.96 -48.40
N ARG A 8 -55.96 -21.54 -47.23
CA ARG A 8 -55.31 -20.24 -46.87
C ARG A 8 -56.14 -18.90 -46.77
N PRO A 9 -55.66 -17.86 -46.02
CA PRO A 9 -56.29 -17.35 -44.78
C PRO A 9 -56.63 -15.82 -44.80
N PRO A 10 -57.06 -15.24 -43.65
CA PRO A 10 -56.60 -13.90 -43.23
C PRO A 10 -56.07 -13.93 -41.78
N LYS A 11 -54.82 -13.53 -41.51
CA LYS A 11 -54.31 -12.16 -41.23
C LYS A 11 -54.81 -11.52 -39.93
N ASP A 12 -53.90 -11.59 -38.96
CA ASP A 12 -53.42 -10.50 -38.09
C ASP A 12 -54.29 -10.02 -36.91
N GLY A 13 -53.71 -10.03 -35.70
CA GLY A 13 -54.08 -9.09 -34.65
C GLY A 13 -54.30 -9.58 -33.21
N TRP A 14 -53.42 -10.40 -32.63
CA TRP A 14 -53.33 -10.51 -31.16
C TRP A 14 -52.07 -9.78 -30.68
N GLY A 15 -52.22 -8.48 -30.40
CA GLY A 15 -51.20 -7.70 -29.72
C GLY A 15 -51.20 -8.03 -28.23
N TYR A 16 -50.18 -8.75 -27.77
CA TYR A 16 -49.80 -8.77 -26.35
C TYR A 16 -48.90 -7.57 -26.10
N ASP A 17 -49.45 -6.52 -25.49
CA ASP A 17 -48.68 -5.40 -24.95
C ASP A 17 -48.13 -5.81 -23.57
N HIS A 18 -46.88 -6.27 -23.53
CA HIS A 18 -46.12 -6.41 -22.28
C HIS A 18 -45.33 -5.12 -22.03
N THR A 19 -46.04 -4.04 -21.68
CA THR A 19 -45.44 -2.89 -20.99
C THR A 19 -45.68 -3.03 -19.49
N LEU A 20 -45.03 -4.02 -18.86
CA LEU A 20 -44.81 -4.01 -17.42
C LEU A 20 -43.73 -2.95 -17.13
N THR A 21 -44.15 -1.69 -17.07
CA THR A 21 -43.37 -0.63 -16.42
C THR A 21 -43.25 -0.99 -14.95
N GLU A 22 -42.06 -1.40 -14.51
CA GLU A 22 -41.74 -1.46 -13.08
C GLU A 22 -42.09 -0.11 -12.43
N PRO A 23 -42.82 -0.09 -11.30
CA PRO A 23 -43.17 1.15 -10.64
C PRO A 23 -41.90 1.89 -10.21
N ALA A 24 -41.77 3.14 -10.62
CA ALA A 24 -40.61 4.01 -10.38
C ALA A 24 -40.20 4.11 -8.91
N THR A 25 -41.13 3.86 -7.98
CA THR A 25 -40.89 3.80 -6.54
C THR A 25 -39.97 2.64 -6.13
N PHE A 26 -40.07 1.48 -6.78
CA PHE A 26 -39.18 0.34 -6.50
C PHE A 26 -37.75 0.60 -7.00
N ARG A 27 -37.61 1.28 -8.15
CA ARG A 27 -36.31 1.62 -8.73
C ARG A 27 -35.56 2.68 -7.90
N VAL A 28 -36.29 3.61 -7.28
CA VAL A 28 -35.72 4.64 -6.39
C VAL A 28 -35.31 4.04 -5.04
N VAL A 29 -36.13 3.17 -4.44
CA VAL A 29 -35.81 2.52 -3.16
C VAL A 29 -34.64 1.53 -3.29
N ARG A 30 -34.54 0.80 -4.42
CA ARG A 30 -33.40 -0.09 -4.68
C ARG A 30 -32.12 0.71 -4.95
N ARG A 31 -32.19 1.83 -5.68
CA ARG A 31 -31.04 2.74 -5.85
C ARG A 31 -30.65 3.46 -4.57
N SER A 32 -31.59 3.79 -3.68
CA SER A 32 -31.27 4.46 -2.40
C SER A 32 -30.66 3.49 -1.40
N LYS A 33 -31.20 2.26 -1.26
CA LYS A 33 -30.58 1.21 -0.44
C LYS A 33 -29.24 0.76 -0.99
N GLN A 34 -29.10 0.61 -2.30
CA GLN A 34 -27.83 0.22 -2.91
C GLN A 34 -26.80 1.36 -2.84
N LYS A 35 -27.22 2.63 -2.88
CA LYS A 35 -26.35 3.78 -2.58
C LYS A 35 -26.04 3.90 -1.09
N GLU A 36 -26.96 3.61 -0.17
CA GLU A 36 -26.73 3.60 1.27
C GLU A 36 -25.84 2.43 1.70
N GLU A 37 -26.00 1.23 1.13
CA GLU A 37 -25.12 0.09 1.35
C GLU A 37 -23.74 0.29 0.69
N LEU A 38 -23.65 0.89 -0.52
CA LEU A 38 -22.36 1.33 -1.08
C LEU A 38 -21.74 2.49 -0.28
N PHE A 39 -22.53 3.34 0.35
CA PHE A 39 -22.07 4.48 1.15
C PHE A 39 -21.61 4.03 2.54
N ILE A 40 -22.24 3.00 3.12
CA ILE A 40 -21.82 2.33 4.35
C ILE A 40 -20.52 1.52 4.12
N LEU A 41 -20.25 1.07 2.89
CA LEU A 41 -18.95 0.53 2.45
C LEU A 41 -17.95 1.63 2.00
N SER A 42 -18.33 2.91 2.11
CA SER A 42 -17.47 4.05 1.79
C SER A 42 -16.91 4.67 3.08
N GLN A 43 -15.69 4.27 3.41
CA GLN A 43 -14.85 4.80 4.49
C GLN A 43 -15.37 4.48 5.90
N PRO A 44 -14.79 3.50 6.63
CA PRO A 44 -14.84 3.61 8.08
C PRO A 44 -14.08 4.89 8.42
N ASN A 45 -14.79 5.92 8.88
CA ASN A 45 -14.14 7.05 9.52
C ASN A 45 -13.17 6.46 10.56
N VAL A 46 -11.87 6.65 10.33
CA VAL A 46 -10.85 6.18 11.27
C VAL A 46 -11.22 6.77 12.64
N PRO A 47 -11.46 5.94 13.66
CA PRO A 47 -12.06 6.42 14.89
C PRO A 47 -11.11 7.42 15.57
N ARG A 48 -11.67 8.41 16.29
CA ARG A 48 -10.86 9.48 16.92
C ARG A 48 -9.74 8.94 17.81
N TRP A 49 -9.96 7.83 18.49
CA TRP A 49 -8.94 7.18 19.33
C TRP A 49 -7.72 6.71 18.51
N ALA A 50 -7.91 6.33 17.24
CA ALA A 50 -6.81 5.91 16.37
C ALA A 50 -5.90 7.11 16.06
N HIS A 51 -6.48 8.27 15.75
CA HIS A 51 -5.72 9.51 15.56
C HIS A 51 -4.98 9.92 16.84
N ALA A 52 -5.64 9.80 18.00
CA ALA A 52 -5.02 10.08 19.30
C ALA A 52 -3.87 9.10 19.60
N PHE A 53 -4.03 7.82 19.29
CA PHE A 53 -2.99 6.81 19.46
C PHE A 53 -1.78 7.09 18.56
N VAL A 54 -1.99 7.27 17.25
CA VAL A 54 -0.90 7.58 16.30
C VAL A 54 -0.21 8.88 16.67
N GLY A 55 -0.98 9.94 16.95
CA GLY A 55 -0.45 11.23 17.38
C GLY A 55 0.32 11.15 18.70
N GLY A 56 -0.17 10.38 19.67
CA GLY A 56 0.51 10.15 20.95
C GLY A 56 1.84 9.44 20.79
N VAL A 57 1.89 8.36 20.00
CA VAL A 57 3.13 7.62 19.73
C VAL A 57 4.14 8.51 19.00
N LEU A 58 3.72 9.24 17.97
CA LEU A 58 4.60 10.18 17.25
C LEU A 58 5.08 11.31 18.16
N GLY A 59 4.21 11.85 19.02
CA GLY A 59 4.56 12.87 20.00
C GLY A 59 5.63 12.39 20.98
N ILE A 60 5.51 11.15 21.48
CA ILE A 60 6.53 10.52 22.34
C ILE A 60 7.86 10.36 21.59
N ILE A 61 7.83 9.88 20.34
CA ILE A 61 9.05 9.75 19.52
C ILE A 61 9.72 11.12 19.32
N ILE A 62 8.95 12.13 18.94
CA ILE A 62 9.46 13.50 18.73
C ILE A 62 10.05 14.05 20.02
N PHE A 63 9.32 13.97 21.13
CA PHE A 63 9.81 14.42 22.43
C PHE A 63 11.11 13.71 22.83
N THR A 64 11.16 12.39 22.67
CA THR A 64 12.34 11.59 23.01
C THR A 64 13.55 11.97 22.16
N LEU A 65 13.36 12.17 20.85
CA LEU A 65 14.43 12.59 19.94
C LEU A 65 14.90 14.02 20.21
N LEU A 66 13.99 14.95 20.52
CA LEU A 66 14.34 16.31 20.91
C LEU A 66 15.12 16.33 22.24
N ALA A 67 14.67 15.56 23.24
CA ALA A 67 15.37 15.40 24.51
C ALA A 67 16.77 14.79 24.29
N ALA A 68 16.87 13.77 23.44
CA ALA A 68 18.16 13.17 23.09
C ALA A 68 19.08 14.19 22.40
N CYS A 69 18.57 14.98 21.45
CA CYS A 69 19.36 16.04 20.83
C CYS A 69 19.86 17.05 21.88
N ALA A 70 19.02 17.47 22.83
CA ALA A 70 19.42 18.41 23.87
C ALA A 70 20.49 17.84 24.82
N VAL A 71 20.50 16.53 25.07
CA VAL A 71 21.49 15.87 25.93
C VAL A 71 22.81 15.57 25.19
N PHE A 72 22.73 15.19 23.91
CA PHE A 72 23.86 14.69 23.13
C PHE A 72 24.38 15.66 22.06
N ASP A 73 23.96 16.94 22.08
CA ASP A 73 24.29 17.93 21.03
C ASP A 73 25.81 18.16 20.87
N THR A 74 26.60 17.84 21.90
CA THR A 74 28.05 18.05 21.91
C THR A 74 28.88 16.77 21.98
N THR A 75 28.26 15.58 21.94
CA THR A 75 28.96 14.33 22.31
C THR A 75 29.41 13.47 21.12
N HIS A 76 29.42 14.00 19.89
CA HIS A 76 29.78 13.28 18.65
C HIS A 76 29.40 11.77 18.65
N PRO A 77 28.13 11.42 18.88
CA PRO A 77 27.72 10.05 19.27
C PRO A 77 28.03 8.97 18.21
N TRP A 78 28.33 9.39 16.99
CA TRP A 78 28.62 8.52 15.86
C TRP A 78 30.10 8.39 15.54
N SER A 79 31.01 9.06 16.26
CA SER A 79 32.45 9.14 15.92
C SER A 79 33.10 7.77 15.71
N ASP A 80 32.75 6.81 16.56
CA ASP A 80 33.38 5.49 16.62
C ASP A 80 32.76 4.49 15.63
N TRP A 81 31.71 4.91 14.92
CA TRP A 81 30.98 4.07 13.97
C TRP A 81 31.59 4.20 12.58
N THR A 82 31.61 3.10 11.82
CA THR A 82 32.05 3.14 10.42
C THR A 82 31.12 4.02 9.60
N GLN A 83 31.67 5.12 9.08
CA GLN A 83 30.93 6.13 8.33
C GLN A 83 30.64 5.67 6.89
N THR A 84 29.52 6.11 6.32
CA THR A 84 29.25 5.94 4.89
C THR A 84 29.98 6.98 4.03
N SER A 85 30.05 6.75 2.72
CA SER A 85 30.55 7.73 1.74
C SER A 85 29.76 9.04 1.79
N ASP A 86 28.47 8.97 2.12
CA ASP A 86 27.55 10.11 2.07
C ASP A 86 27.85 11.16 3.14
N LEU A 87 28.63 10.81 4.18
CA LEU A 87 29.12 11.78 5.15
C LEU A 87 30.04 12.83 4.50
N ARG A 88 30.88 12.41 3.55
CA ARG A 88 31.86 13.28 2.87
C ARG A 88 31.42 13.72 1.48
N ARG A 89 30.54 12.94 0.84
CA ARG A 89 29.97 13.20 -0.48
C ARG A 89 28.48 12.94 -0.43
N SER A 90 27.75 13.82 0.26
CA SER A 90 26.30 13.67 0.39
C SER A 90 25.66 13.57 -0.99
N GLY A 91 24.95 12.46 -1.22
CA GLY A 91 24.16 12.25 -2.43
C GLY A 91 22.96 13.19 -2.54
N TYR A 92 22.62 13.90 -1.46
CA TYR A 92 21.45 14.77 -1.34
C TYR A 92 21.83 16.22 -1.02
N SER A 93 20.91 17.15 -1.26
CA SER A 93 21.17 18.58 -1.13
C SER A 93 21.39 19.04 0.30
N GLU A 94 20.72 18.41 1.26
CA GLU A 94 20.73 18.80 2.67
C GLU A 94 22.16 18.89 3.25
N ARG A 95 22.42 19.97 4.02
CA ARG A 95 23.68 20.16 4.73
C ARG A 95 23.84 19.08 5.82
N VAL A 96 24.98 18.41 5.78
CA VAL A 96 25.40 17.46 6.83
C VAL A 96 25.97 18.22 8.02
N ARG A 97 25.40 18.01 9.21
CA ARG A 97 25.83 18.59 10.49
C ARG A 97 26.64 17.56 11.28
N LEU A 98 27.96 17.54 11.10
CA LEU A 98 28.84 16.48 11.62
C LEU A 98 28.82 16.33 13.15
N ASP A 99 28.57 17.43 13.85
CA ASP A 99 28.70 17.53 15.29
C ASP A 99 27.38 17.25 16.03
N CYS A 100 26.27 17.16 15.30
CA CYS A 100 24.95 16.93 15.86
C CYS A 100 24.59 15.43 15.92
N LEU A 101 23.75 15.06 16.89
CA LEU A 101 23.11 13.74 16.95
C LEU A 101 22.31 13.44 15.67
N ILE A 102 21.63 14.43 15.12
CA ILE A 102 20.91 14.33 13.84
C ILE A 102 21.67 15.10 12.77
N ARG A 103 22.36 14.35 11.90
CA ARG A 103 23.23 14.92 10.87
C ARG A 103 22.49 15.53 9.68
N THR A 104 21.33 14.98 9.31
CA THR A 104 20.46 15.53 8.25
C THR A 104 19.01 15.65 8.73
N PRO A 105 18.67 16.74 9.46
CA PRO A 105 17.37 16.89 10.12
C PRO A 105 16.15 16.69 9.23
N ALA A 106 16.05 17.34 8.07
CA ALA A 106 14.89 17.25 7.20
C ALA A 106 14.69 15.80 6.70
N ASN A 107 15.77 15.14 6.29
CA ASN A 107 15.72 13.74 5.87
C ASN A 107 15.43 12.79 7.04
N THR A 108 15.90 13.06 8.25
CA THR A 108 15.57 12.26 9.45
C THR A 108 14.10 12.41 9.85
N TRP A 109 13.61 13.64 10.02
CA TRP A 109 12.26 13.88 10.54
C TRP A 109 11.15 13.48 9.56
N SER A 110 11.39 13.60 8.26
CA SER A 110 10.43 13.20 7.24
C SER A 110 10.10 11.69 7.25
N ASN A 111 10.98 10.87 7.83
CA ASN A 111 10.73 9.43 8.01
C ASN A 111 9.62 9.10 9.02
N LEU A 112 9.20 10.05 9.86
CA LEU A 112 8.01 9.91 10.70
C LEU A 112 6.74 9.65 9.87
N ALA A 113 6.71 10.06 8.60
CA ALA A 113 5.59 9.77 7.70
C ALA A 113 5.40 8.26 7.50
N TYR A 114 6.47 7.49 7.31
CA TYR A 114 6.36 6.03 7.18
C TYR A 114 5.89 5.37 8.48
N ILE A 115 6.38 5.85 9.62
CA ILE A 115 5.95 5.37 10.95
C ILE A 115 4.46 5.64 11.14
N ALA A 116 4.00 6.85 10.82
CA ALA A 116 2.58 7.21 10.87
C ALA A 116 1.73 6.27 10.00
N VAL A 117 2.12 6.07 8.74
CA VAL A 117 1.42 5.17 7.80
C VAL A 117 1.35 3.75 8.35
N GLY A 118 2.48 3.23 8.85
CA GLY A 118 2.52 1.89 9.41
C GLY A 118 1.66 1.73 10.66
N LEU A 119 1.68 2.70 11.58
CA LEU A 119 0.81 2.71 12.76
C LEU A 119 -0.68 2.74 12.38
N TYR A 120 -1.08 3.57 11.41
CA TYR A 120 -2.45 3.55 10.89
C TYR A 120 -2.82 2.19 10.31
N CYS A 121 -1.92 1.53 9.56
CA CYS A 121 -2.18 0.19 9.04
C CYS A 121 -2.38 -0.83 10.18
N ILE A 122 -1.57 -0.79 11.24
CA ILE A 122 -1.73 -1.67 12.41
C ILE A 122 -3.08 -1.42 13.10
N VAL A 123 -3.46 -0.16 13.27
CA VAL A 123 -4.76 0.20 13.87
C VAL A 123 -5.92 -0.27 13.00
N LEU A 124 -5.83 -0.10 11.68
CA LEU A 124 -6.84 -0.59 10.74
C LEU A 124 -6.96 -2.11 10.80
N VAL A 125 -5.85 -2.84 10.88
CA VAL A 125 -5.86 -4.29 11.08
C VAL A 125 -6.57 -4.66 12.39
N ARG A 126 -6.31 -3.94 13.49
CA ARG A 126 -7.00 -4.20 14.76
C ARG A 126 -8.51 -4.02 14.64
N ILE A 127 -8.94 -2.95 13.97
CA ILE A 127 -10.35 -2.66 13.69
C ILE A 127 -10.95 -3.76 12.79
N ASP A 128 -10.22 -4.20 11.78
CA ASP A 128 -10.65 -5.24 10.84
C ASP A 128 -10.72 -6.63 11.47
N LEU A 129 -9.98 -6.87 12.56
CA LEU A 129 -10.09 -8.10 13.36
C LEU A 129 -11.31 -8.09 14.30
N ASP A 130 -11.78 -6.91 14.72
CA ASP A 130 -12.93 -6.77 15.63
C ASP A 130 -14.28 -6.74 14.90
N ARG A 131 -14.28 -6.50 13.58
CA ARG A 131 -15.53 -6.45 12.80
C ARG A 131 -16.03 -7.85 12.44
N ILE A 132 -17.33 -7.94 12.15
CA ILE A 132 -17.94 -9.15 11.59
C ILE A 132 -17.48 -9.30 10.13
N PRO A 133 -16.88 -10.42 9.72
CA PRO A 133 -16.48 -10.66 8.33
C PRO A 133 -17.69 -10.64 7.39
N HIS A 134 -17.53 -10.05 6.22
CA HIS A 134 -18.55 -9.97 5.18
C HIS A 134 -18.19 -10.89 3.99
N PRO A 135 -19.15 -11.56 3.34
CA PRO A 135 -18.86 -12.43 2.18
C PRO A 135 -18.16 -11.74 1.01
N SER A 136 -18.37 -10.43 0.85
CA SER A 136 -17.71 -9.61 -0.18
C SER A 136 -16.34 -9.08 0.24
N ASP A 137 -15.80 -9.48 1.40
CA ASP A 137 -14.50 -9.00 1.84
C ASP A 137 -13.39 -9.38 0.85
N GLY A 138 -12.57 -8.39 0.53
CA GLY A 138 -11.34 -8.58 -0.23
C GLY A 138 -10.31 -9.46 0.46
N TYR A 139 -9.26 -9.82 -0.27
CA TYR A 139 -8.25 -10.75 0.25
C TYR A 139 -7.50 -10.18 1.45
N LEU A 140 -7.13 -8.88 1.43
CA LEU A 140 -6.42 -8.24 2.54
C LEU A 140 -7.24 -8.29 3.84
N LEU A 141 -8.55 -8.02 3.74
CA LEU A 141 -9.48 -8.09 4.86
C LEU A 141 -9.67 -9.51 5.39
N ALA A 142 -9.68 -10.50 4.49
CA ALA A 142 -9.73 -11.93 4.85
C ALA A 142 -8.39 -12.47 5.40
N THR A 143 -7.28 -11.76 5.18
CA THR A 143 -5.92 -12.16 5.58
C THR A 143 -5.17 -11.01 6.30
N PRO A 144 -5.64 -10.62 7.50
CA PRO A 144 -5.15 -9.44 8.23
C PRO A 144 -3.64 -9.46 8.53
N VAL A 145 -3.02 -10.65 8.53
CA VAL A 145 -1.56 -10.82 8.65
C VAL A 145 -0.78 -10.03 7.60
N PHE A 146 -1.24 -9.94 6.36
CA PHE A 146 -0.59 -9.12 5.33
C PHE A 146 -0.65 -7.64 5.70
N GLY A 147 -1.78 -7.18 6.24
CA GLY A 147 -1.93 -5.80 6.69
C GLY A 147 -1.00 -5.49 7.87
N ALA A 148 -0.89 -6.43 8.83
CA ALA A 148 0.02 -6.29 9.96
C ALA A 148 1.49 -6.24 9.51
N PHE A 149 1.86 -7.15 8.60
CA PHE A 149 3.23 -7.24 8.09
C PHE A 149 3.61 -6.02 7.23
N PHE A 150 2.68 -5.50 6.45
CA PHE A 150 2.85 -4.25 5.69
C PHE A 150 3.03 -3.06 6.63
N GLY A 151 2.17 -2.92 7.65
CA GLY A 151 2.25 -1.84 8.64
C GLY A 151 3.57 -1.86 9.41
N SER A 152 3.97 -3.03 9.91
CA SER A 152 5.28 -3.24 10.55
C SER A 152 6.45 -2.93 9.61
N GLY A 153 6.35 -3.32 8.33
CA GLY A 153 7.35 -2.99 7.32
C GLY A 153 7.52 -1.49 7.10
N CYS A 154 6.42 -0.72 7.11
CA CYS A 154 6.47 0.74 7.01
C CYS A 154 7.09 1.38 8.27
N ILE A 155 6.76 0.88 9.46
CA ILE A 155 7.39 1.34 10.72
C ILE A 155 8.90 1.07 10.68
N LEU A 156 9.30 -0.15 10.30
CA LEU A 156 10.70 -0.54 10.19
C LEU A 156 11.45 0.35 9.18
N LEU A 157 10.86 0.62 8.02
CA LEU A 157 11.41 1.55 7.03
C LEU A 157 11.65 2.93 7.64
N GLY A 158 10.64 3.51 8.31
CA GLY A 158 10.80 4.82 8.94
C GLY A 158 11.89 4.86 10.02
N ILE A 159 12.01 3.81 10.84
CA ILE A 159 13.05 3.71 11.88
C ILE A 159 14.43 3.59 11.23
N CYS A 160 14.62 2.63 10.32
CA CYS A 160 15.92 2.36 9.73
C CYS A 160 16.40 3.51 8.85
N SER A 161 15.51 4.11 8.06
CA SER A 161 15.83 5.26 7.22
C SER A 161 16.09 6.53 8.04
N GLY A 162 15.28 6.79 9.07
CA GLY A 162 15.52 7.88 10.01
C GLY A 162 16.87 7.73 10.72
N PHE A 163 17.22 6.52 11.15
CA PHE A 163 18.51 6.20 11.76
C PHE A 163 19.68 6.40 10.80
N PHE A 164 19.53 6.03 9.52
CA PHE A 164 20.54 6.31 8.51
C PHE A 164 20.77 7.81 8.35
N HIS A 165 19.71 8.61 8.21
CA HIS A 165 19.85 10.06 8.05
C HIS A 165 20.34 10.78 9.31
N ALA A 166 20.03 10.23 10.49
CA ALA A 166 20.53 10.77 11.75
C ALA A 166 22.04 10.52 11.90
N SER A 167 22.50 9.30 11.57
CA SER A 167 23.86 8.85 11.88
C SER A 167 24.83 8.90 10.70
N LEU A 168 24.37 8.73 9.46
CA LEU A 168 25.18 8.53 8.25
C LEU A 168 26.27 7.44 8.42
N THR A 169 25.92 6.37 9.14
CA THR A 169 26.81 5.21 9.36
C THR A 169 26.51 4.09 8.36
N ARG A 170 27.51 3.23 8.12
CA ARG A 170 27.41 2.12 7.16
C ARG A 170 26.39 1.05 7.59
N ILE A 171 26.30 0.76 8.89
CA ILE A 171 25.31 -0.19 9.41
C ILE A 171 23.89 0.37 9.30
N ALA A 172 23.70 1.66 9.54
CA ALA A 172 22.41 2.31 9.35
C ALA A 172 22.02 2.34 7.86
N GLN A 173 22.96 2.60 6.95
CA GLN A 173 22.72 2.51 5.50
C GLN A 173 22.30 1.10 5.07
N HIS A 174 22.94 0.08 5.64
CA HIS A 174 22.57 -1.31 5.40
C HIS A 174 21.13 -1.58 5.86
N ALA A 175 20.78 -1.13 7.06
CA ALA A 175 19.44 -1.29 7.62
C ALA A 175 18.37 -0.53 6.82
N ASP A 176 18.62 0.73 6.46
CA ASP A 176 17.72 1.58 5.66
C ASP A 176 17.32 0.90 4.35
N VAL A 177 18.33 0.47 3.58
CA VAL A 177 18.05 -0.10 2.26
C VAL A 177 17.40 -1.47 2.36
N SER A 178 17.76 -2.29 3.35
CA SER A 178 17.08 -3.57 3.59
C SER A 178 15.62 -3.36 3.99
N ALA A 179 15.35 -2.38 4.86
CA ALA A 179 13.99 -2.08 5.31
C ALA A 179 13.10 -1.55 4.17
N MET A 180 13.67 -0.79 3.23
CA MET A 180 12.95 -0.24 2.06
C MET A 180 12.26 -1.31 1.21
N PHE A 181 12.83 -2.51 1.10
CA PHE A 181 12.24 -3.59 0.32
C PHE A 181 11.04 -4.24 1.00
N THR A 182 10.97 -4.18 2.33
CA THR A 182 9.97 -4.91 3.14
C THR A 182 8.53 -4.60 2.72
N PRO A 183 8.04 -3.34 2.75
CA PRO A 183 6.64 -3.06 2.38
C PRO A 183 6.33 -3.45 0.94
N LEU A 184 7.29 -3.31 0.01
CA LEU A 184 7.09 -3.67 -1.40
C LEU A 184 7.00 -5.18 -1.60
N LEU A 185 7.87 -5.96 -0.94
CA LEU A 185 7.78 -7.42 -0.96
C LEU A 185 6.46 -7.91 -0.37
N VAL A 186 5.96 -7.27 0.70
CA VAL A 186 4.64 -7.59 1.26
C VAL A 186 3.53 -7.35 0.23
N LEU A 187 3.58 -6.24 -0.53
CA LEU A 187 2.61 -5.99 -1.60
C LEU A 187 2.71 -7.01 -2.74
N VAL A 188 3.92 -7.45 -3.11
CA VAL A 188 4.10 -8.53 -4.09
C VAL A 188 3.51 -9.84 -3.57
N GLY A 189 3.84 -10.23 -2.33
CA GLY A 189 3.29 -11.42 -1.68
C GLY A 189 1.77 -11.39 -1.54
N LEU A 190 1.21 -10.21 -1.23
CA LEU A 190 -0.23 -9.98 -1.17
C LEU A 190 -0.88 -10.23 -2.54
N ASN A 191 -0.30 -9.71 -3.62
CA ASN A 191 -0.81 -9.97 -4.98
C ASN A 191 -0.73 -11.44 -5.36
N CYS A 192 0.37 -12.12 -5.04
CA CYS A 192 0.47 -13.57 -5.25
C CYS A 192 -0.59 -14.34 -4.45
N GLY A 193 -0.84 -13.94 -3.21
CA GLY A 193 -1.91 -14.48 -2.37
C GLY A 193 -3.31 -14.23 -2.96
N ARG A 194 -3.55 -13.04 -3.51
CA ARG A 194 -4.80 -12.69 -4.20
C ARG A 194 -5.04 -13.57 -5.43
N LEU A 195 -4.00 -13.85 -6.22
CA LEU A 195 -4.08 -14.69 -7.41
C LEU A 195 -4.30 -16.17 -7.08
N PHE A 196 -3.67 -16.64 -6.01
CA PHE A 196 -3.69 -18.04 -5.61
C PHE A 196 -4.08 -18.14 -4.13
N PRO A 197 -5.33 -17.82 -3.76
CA PRO A 197 -5.73 -17.70 -2.35
C PRO A 197 -5.70 -19.03 -1.61
N SER A 198 -5.93 -20.13 -2.32
CA SER A 198 -5.93 -21.47 -1.76
C SER A 198 -5.55 -22.52 -2.81
N VAL A 199 -4.99 -23.64 -2.36
CA VAL A 199 -4.65 -24.80 -3.20
C VAL A 199 -5.34 -26.06 -2.67
N SER A 200 -5.87 -26.88 -3.57
CA SER A 200 -6.40 -28.20 -3.25
C SER A 200 -5.34 -29.25 -3.59
N ILE A 201 -4.95 -30.07 -2.61
CA ILE A 201 -3.96 -31.13 -2.79
C ILE A 201 -4.69 -32.48 -2.79
N GLY A 202 -4.56 -33.22 -3.89
CA GLY A 202 -5.19 -34.53 -4.07
C GLY A 202 -6.72 -34.47 -4.08
N THR A 203 -7.37 -35.44 -3.44
CA THR A 203 -8.83 -35.52 -3.30
C THR A 203 -9.38 -34.77 -2.09
N SER A 204 -8.54 -33.98 -1.40
CA SER A 204 -8.97 -33.20 -0.23
C SER A 204 -10.05 -32.18 -0.62
N GLN A 205 -11.19 -32.23 0.08
CA GLN A 205 -12.28 -31.28 -0.10
C GLN A 205 -12.04 -29.94 0.62
N ARG A 206 -11.00 -29.85 1.46
CA ARG A 206 -10.66 -28.60 2.18
C ARG A 206 -9.43 -27.95 1.52
N PRO A 207 -9.61 -26.82 0.82
CA PRO A 207 -8.48 -26.12 0.21
C PRO A 207 -7.61 -25.48 1.29
N ILE A 208 -6.30 -25.55 1.13
CA ILE A 208 -5.32 -25.01 2.08
C ILE A 208 -5.02 -23.57 1.70
N ALA A 209 -5.05 -22.65 2.67
CA ALA A 209 -4.73 -21.25 2.45
C ALA A 209 -3.23 -21.07 2.14
N THR A 210 -2.90 -20.28 1.11
CA THR A 210 -1.51 -20.09 0.66
C THR A 210 -0.79 -18.93 1.34
N TRP A 211 -1.50 -18.10 2.11
CA TRP A 211 -0.90 -16.92 2.75
C TRP A 211 0.36 -17.24 3.59
N PRO A 212 0.47 -18.37 4.32
CA PRO A 212 1.68 -18.66 5.10
C PRO A 212 2.91 -18.85 4.21
N LEU A 213 2.74 -19.49 3.05
CA LEU A 213 3.80 -19.67 2.06
C LEU A 213 4.28 -18.31 1.55
N TRP A 214 3.36 -17.43 1.18
CA TRP A 214 3.71 -16.10 0.66
C TRP A 214 4.41 -15.22 1.70
N ILE A 215 3.96 -15.25 2.96
CA ILE A 215 4.65 -14.55 4.07
C ILE A 215 6.06 -15.13 4.27
N MET A 216 6.20 -16.46 4.27
CA MET A 216 7.50 -17.12 4.40
C MET A 216 8.44 -16.70 3.26
N LEU A 217 7.96 -16.68 2.02
CA LEU A 217 8.75 -16.23 0.86
C LEU A 217 9.16 -14.76 1.00
N VAL A 218 8.26 -13.87 1.43
CA VAL A 218 8.60 -12.46 1.71
C VAL A 218 9.72 -12.36 2.75
N VAL A 219 9.62 -13.10 3.85
CA VAL A 219 10.65 -13.11 4.91
C VAL A 219 11.99 -13.60 4.38
N ILE A 220 12.00 -14.74 3.69
CA ILE A 220 13.22 -15.33 3.12
C ILE A 220 13.85 -14.37 2.11
N THR A 221 13.06 -13.81 1.18
CA THR A 221 13.56 -12.85 0.20
C THR A 221 14.12 -11.60 0.88
N ASN A 222 13.46 -11.08 1.91
CA ASN A 222 13.95 -9.91 2.64
C ASN A 222 15.27 -10.19 3.36
N ILE A 223 15.41 -11.37 4.00
CA ILE A 223 16.66 -11.82 4.63
C ILE A 223 17.77 -11.94 3.60
N LEU A 224 17.50 -12.57 2.45
CA LEU A 224 18.48 -12.71 1.37
C LEU A 224 18.90 -11.34 0.83
N LEU A 225 17.95 -10.42 0.61
CA LEU A 225 18.27 -9.06 0.18
C LEU A 225 19.10 -8.29 1.23
N CYS A 226 18.88 -8.56 2.52
CA CYS A 226 19.70 -7.99 3.59
C CYS A 226 21.13 -8.56 3.53
N ILE A 227 21.28 -9.89 3.51
CA ILE A 227 22.60 -10.56 3.48
C ILE A 227 23.40 -10.12 2.24
N TYR A 228 22.77 -10.12 1.07
CA TYR A 228 23.41 -9.82 -0.21
C TYR A 228 23.29 -8.36 -0.63
N LYS A 229 22.92 -7.45 0.29
CA LYS A 229 22.70 -6.02 0.02
C LYS A 229 23.82 -5.35 -0.79
N TRP A 230 25.06 -5.80 -0.62
CA TRP A 230 26.25 -5.25 -1.30
C TRP A 230 26.57 -5.91 -2.65
N SER A 231 25.87 -6.98 -3.00
CA SER A 231 26.08 -7.75 -4.24
C SER A 231 25.25 -7.25 -5.41
N PHE A 232 24.31 -6.31 -5.19
CA PHE A 232 23.44 -5.77 -6.25
C PHE A 232 23.13 -4.28 -6.06
N SER A 233 22.69 -3.65 -7.14
CA SER A 233 22.18 -2.28 -7.13
C SER A 233 20.81 -2.23 -6.47
N SER A 234 20.72 -1.54 -5.33
CA SER A 234 19.45 -1.35 -4.62
C SER A 234 18.42 -0.57 -5.43
N ARG A 235 18.89 0.31 -6.32
CA ARG A 235 18.03 1.00 -7.29
C ARG A 235 17.34 0.00 -8.22
N THR A 236 18.09 -0.97 -8.74
CA THR A 236 17.55 -2.00 -9.64
C THR A 236 16.53 -2.87 -8.93
N VAL A 237 16.80 -3.30 -7.70
CA VAL A 237 15.84 -4.09 -6.90
C VAL A 237 14.56 -3.29 -6.65
N LEU A 238 14.70 -2.02 -6.25
CA LEU A 238 13.56 -1.13 -6.01
C LEU A 238 12.71 -0.94 -7.28
N GLU A 239 13.35 -0.65 -8.42
CA GLU A 239 12.67 -0.49 -9.72
C GLU A 239 11.92 -1.76 -10.14
N ILE A 240 12.53 -2.94 -9.98
CA ILE A 240 11.89 -4.23 -10.27
C ILE A 240 10.65 -4.42 -9.38
N LEU A 241 10.75 -4.19 -8.07
CA LEU A 241 9.62 -4.35 -7.15
C LEU A 241 8.47 -3.37 -7.49
N ILE A 242 8.78 -2.12 -7.81
CA ILE A 242 7.78 -1.13 -8.25
C ILE A 242 7.12 -1.57 -9.54
N LEU A 243 7.88 -2.04 -10.54
CA LEU A 243 7.35 -2.53 -11.80
C LEU A 243 6.47 -3.77 -11.63
N LEU A 244 6.84 -4.70 -10.74
CA LEU A 244 6.02 -5.86 -10.41
C LEU A 244 4.67 -5.45 -9.80
N ILE A 245 4.67 -4.52 -8.84
CA ILE A 245 3.45 -3.99 -8.24
C ILE A 245 2.59 -3.26 -9.28
N GLY A 246 3.22 -2.45 -10.15
CA GLY A 246 2.54 -1.79 -11.27
C GLY A 246 1.94 -2.78 -12.26
N GLY A 247 2.64 -3.88 -12.56
CA GLY A 247 2.16 -4.97 -13.39
C GLY A 247 0.94 -5.67 -12.80
N PHE A 248 0.92 -5.93 -11.49
CA PHE A 248 -0.28 -6.43 -10.81
C PHE A 248 -1.45 -5.43 -10.87
N GLY A 249 -1.19 -4.14 -10.67
CA GLY A 249 -2.20 -3.10 -10.81
C GLY A 249 -2.78 -3.01 -12.22
N PHE A 250 -1.95 -3.15 -13.26
CA PHE A 250 -2.40 -3.22 -14.65
C PHE A 250 -3.23 -4.48 -14.93
N LEU A 251 -2.84 -5.62 -14.36
CA LEU A 251 -3.60 -6.86 -14.46
C LEU A 251 -4.97 -6.73 -13.77
N ASP A 252 -5.04 -6.06 -12.61
CA ASP A 252 -6.31 -5.74 -11.94
C ASP A 252 -7.20 -4.83 -12.79
N PHE A 253 -6.63 -3.87 -13.52
CA PHE A 253 -7.36 -3.01 -14.46
C PHE A 253 -8.00 -3.83 -15.59
N ILE A 254 -7.22 -4.73 -16.23
CA ILE A 254 -7.74 -5.61 -17.29
C ILE A 254 -8.86 -6.51 -16.77
N ARG A 255 -8.70 -7.06 -15.56
CA ARG A 255 -9.69 -7.95 -14.95
C ARG A 255 -11.02 -7.27 -14.61
N GLN A 256 -11.00 -5.95 -14.41
CA GLN A 256 -12.22 -5.18 -14.15
C GLN A 256 -12.98 -4.83 -15.44
N ASP A 257 -12.27 -4.62 -16.55
CA ASP A 257 -12.85 -4.11 -17.80
C ASP A 257 -13.28 -5.22 -18.78
N PHE A 258 -12.65 -6.41 -18.71
CA PHE A 258 -13.01 -7.53 -19.57
C PHE A 258 -14.08 -8.43 -18.95
N ARG A 259 -15.01 -8.89 -19.81
CA ARG A 259 -16.11 -9.86 -19.59
C ARG A 259 -15.69 -11.26 -19.07
N PHE A 260 -14.54 -11.38 -18.40
CA PHE A 260 -14.21 -12.56 -17.63
C PHE A 260 -15.01 -12.52 -16.33
N ARG A 261 -15.69 -13.63 -16.01
CA ARG A 261 -16.47 -13.87 -14.79
C ARG A 261 -15.60 -13.90 -13.52
N ILE A 262 -14.75 -12.90 -13.30
CA ILE A 262 -13.95 -12.75 -12.09
C ILE A 262 -14.54 -11.59 -11.31
N SER A 263 -15.01 -11.94 -10.12
CA SER A 263 -15.95 -11.18 -9.33
C SER A 263 -15.21 -10.26 -8.34
N VAL A 264 -14.37 -9.33 -8.82
CA VAL A 264 -13.59 -8.45 -7.94
C VAL A 264 -13.68 -6.99 -8.37
N PHE A 265 -14.13 -6.12 -7.46
CA PHE A 265 -14.17 -4.67 -7.63
C PHE A 265 -13.04 -4.01 -6.85
N MET A 266 -12.33 -3.06 -7.46
CA MET A 266 -11.29 -2.28 -6.79
C MET A 266 -11.45 -0.80 -7.06
N LYS A 267 -11.12 0.04 -6.07
CA LYS A 267 -11.14 1.49 -6.23
C LYS A 267 -9.84 1.97 -6.91
N ILE A 268 -9.76 1.86 -8.25
CA ILE A 268 -8.59 2.21 -9.10
C ILE A 268 -8.00 3.60 -8.80
N ARG A 269 -8.82 4.57 -8.37
CA ARG A 269 -8.35 5.90 -7.95
C ARG A 269 -7.17 5.85 -6.98
N TRP A 270 -7.11 4.88 -6.07
CA TRP A 270 -6.02 4.75 -5.10
C TRP A 270 -4.72 4.27 -5.75
N LEU A 271 -4.80 3.39 -6.75
CA LEU A 271 -3.66 2.98 -7.56
C LEU A 271 -3.11 4.17 -8.37
N VAL A 272 -4.00 4.96 -8.97
CA VAL A 272 -3.62 6.18 -9.72
C VAL A 272 -2.96 7.21 -8.80
N VAL A 273 -3.57 7.50 -7.65
CA VAL A 273 -3.01 8.42 -6.66
C VAL A 273 -1.64 7.93 -6.17
N SER A 274 -1.48 6.64 -5.90
CA SER A 274 -0.17 6.06 -5.54
C SER A 274 0.87 6.28 -6.64
N GLY A 275 0.54 6.00 -7.89
CA GLY A 275 1.44 6.21 -9.03
C GLY A 275 1.85 7.67 -9.23
N LEU A 276 0.90 8.61 -9.09
CA LEU A 276 1.17 10.05 -9.18
C LEU A 276 2.06 10.53 -8.03
N LEU A 277 1.79 10.10 -6.79
CA LEU A 277 2.61 10.43 -5.64
C LEU A 277 4.04 9.90 -5.80
N LEU A 278 4.20 8.66 -6.30
CA LEU A 278 5.51 8.10 -6.59
C LEU A 278 6.25 8.88 -7.68
N ALA A 279 5.57 9.28 -8.75
CA ALA A 279 6.16 10.11 -9.79
C ALA A 279 6.64 11.47 -9.26
N VAL A 280 5.81 12.15 -8.46
CA VAL A 280 6.19 13.40 -7.78
C VAL A 280 7.38 13.17 -6.85
N ALA A 281 7.38 12.10 -6.06
CA ALA A 281 8.49 11.75 -5.19
C ALA A 281 9.80 11.61 -5.98
N VAL A 282 9.79 10.84 -7.07
CA VAL A 282 10.96 10.66 -7.95
C VAL A 282 11.46 12.02 -8.44
N VAL A 283 10.58 12.89 -8.92
CA VAL A 283 10.96 14.25 -9.38
C VAL A 283 11.63 15.04 -8.25
N CYS A 284 11.04 15.08 -7.06
CA CYS A 284 11.63 15.75 -5.89
C CYS A 284 13.03 15.21 -5.57
N ARG A 285 13.19 13.87 -5.54
CA ARG A 285 14.49 13.24 -5.30
C ARG A 285 15.52 13.57 -6.38
N GLN A 286 15.16 13.54 -7.66
CA GLN A 286 16.11 13.81 -8.75
C GLN A 286 16.55 15.28 -8.76
N LEU A 287 15.63 16.22 -8.50
CA LEU A 287 15.98 17.63 -8.35
C LEU A 287 16.91 17.86 -7.15
N ASP A 288 16.70 17.11 -6.06
CA ASP A 288 17.54 17.16 -4.86
C ASP A 288 18.96 16.64 -5.13
N VAL A 289 19.09 15.48 -5.78
CA VAL A 289 20.38 14.91 -6.19
C VAL A 289 21.11 15.85 -7.16
N ALA A 290 20.36 16.50 -8.05
CA ALA A 290 20.91 17.48 -9.01
C ALA A 290 21.27 18.83 -8.39
N ARG A 291 21.01 19.06 -7.09
CA ARG A 291 21.18 20.34 -6.40
C ARG A 291 20.37 21.49 -7.03
N ARG A 292 19.19 21.19 -7.57
CA ARG A 292 18.29 22.13 -8.29
C ARG A 292 16.96 22.36 -7.58
N PHE A 293 16.77 21.81 -6.38
CA PHE A 293 15.50 21.93 -5.66
C PHE A 293 15.52 23.09 -4.65
N THR A 294 16.31 22.95 -3.58
CA THR A 294 16.39 23.95 -2.49
C THR A 294 17.84 24.15 -2.04
N ASN A 295 18.06 25.23 -1.28
CA ASN A 295 19.34 25.47 -0.62
C ASN A 295 19.63 24.36 0.42
N PRO A 296 20.90 23.93 0.59
CA PRO A 296 21.29 22.97 1.63
C PRO A 296 20.80 23.25 3.06
N ASP A 297 20.53 24.51 3.41
CA ASP A 297 20.05 24.94 4.74
C ASP A 297 18.53 25.08 4.84
N SER A 298 17.79 24.80 3.76
CA SER A 298 16.33 24.86 3.74
C SER A 298 15.69 23.82 4.67
N LEU A 299 14.59 24.20 5.33
CA LEU A 299 13.75 23.27 6.11
C LEU A 299 13.08 22.22 5.21
N ILE A 300 12.83 22.56 3.95
CA ILE A 300 12.25 21.67 2.95
C ILE A 300 13.38 21.20 2.02
N GLN A 301 13.61 19.89 2.02
CA GLN A 301 14.59 19.21 1.17
C GLN A 301 13.85 18.30 0.19
N GLY A 302 14.33 18.16 -1.04
CA GLY A 302 13.65 17.35 -2.05
C GLY A 302 13.69 15.85 -1.69
N HIS A 303 14.74 15.41 -0.99
CA HIS A 303 14.79 14.04 -0.45
C HIS A 303 13.84 13.83 0.75
N ALA A 304 13.63 14.84 1.58
CA ALA A 304 12.60 14.79 2.63
C ALA A 304 11.18 14.69 2.04
N LEU A 305 10.91 15.40 0.94
CA LEU A 305 9.66 15.26 0.19
C LEU A 305 9.51 13.88 -0.46
N TRP A 306 10.61 13.26 -0.88
CA TRP A 306 10.61 11.87 -1.33
C TRP A 306 10.08 10.92 -0.25
N HIS A 307 10.52 11.05 1.00
CA HIS A 307 10.00 10.24 2.11
C HIS A 307 8.49 10.44 2.29
N LEU A 308 8.05 11.70 2.34
CA LEU A 308 6.64 12.03 2.54
C LEU A 308 5.76 11.45 1.42
N PHE A 309 6.09 11.71 0.16
CA PHE A 309 5.26 11.29 -0.97
C PHE A 309 5.29 9.78 -1.20
N THR A 310 6.42 9.11 -0.97
CA THR A 310 6.44 7.63 -1.04
C THR A 310 5.71 6.99 0.14
N ALA A 311 5.73 7.58 1.34
CA ALA A 311 4.89 7.13 2.45
C ALA A 311 3.39 7.25 2.11
N MET A 312 2.99 8.37 1.51
CA MET A 312 1.62 8.58 1.05
C MET A 312 1.24 7.62 -0.11
N ALA A 313 2.18 7.31 -1.00
CA ALA A 313 1.98 6.32 -2.05
C ALA A 313 1.74 4.92 -1.45
N LEU A 314 2.55 4.51 -0.46
CA LEU A 314 2.34 3.27 0.30
C LEU A 314 0.98 3.24 1.01
N ALA A 315 0.59 4.34 1.66
CA ALA A 315 -0.75 4.46 2.27
C ALA A 315 -1.87 4.31 1.23
N SER A 316 -1.69 4.91 0.05
CA SER A 316 -2.65 4.79 -1.06
C SER A 316 -2.72 3.36 -1.59
N MET A 317 -1.59 2.64 -1.70
CA MET A 317 -1.59 1.21 -2.05
C MET A 317 -2.30 0.36 -1.00
N TYR A 318 -2.09 0.62 0.29
CA TYR A 318 -2.82 -0.08 1.34
C TYR A 318 -4.33 0.13 1.20
N TRP A 319 -4.77 1.36 0.96
CA TRP A 319 -6.17 1.68 0.70
C TRP A 319 -6.72 1.07 -0.59
N TYR A 320 -5.89 0.92 -1.62
CA TYR A 320 -6.26 0.23 -2.87
C TYR A 320 -6.64 -1.22 -2.57
N TYR A 321 -5.78 -1.98 -1.86
CA TYR A 321 -6.05 -3.38 -1.53
C TYR A 321 -7.12 -3.56 -0.45
N ARG A 322 -7.22 -2.65 0.52
CA ARG A 322 -8.24 -2.73 1.58
C ARG A 322 -9.66 -2.52 1.05
N HIS A 323 -9.80 -1.81 -0.08
CA HIS A 323 -11.08 -1.62 -0.78
C HIS A 323 -11.33 -2.65 -1.88
N GLU A 324 -10.63 -3.77 -1.86
CA GLU A 324 -10.99 -4.93 -2.65
C GLU A 324 -12.35 -5.48 -2.18
N GLU A 325 -13.28 -5.66 -3.10
CA GLU A 325 -14.58 -6.28 -2.84
C GLU A 325 -14.77 -7.48 -3.77
N ARG A 326 -15.15 -8.63 -3.21
CA ARG A 326 -15.56 -9.81 -3.97
C ARG A 326 -17.05 -9.70 -4.31
N LEU A 327 -17.37 -9.63 -5.59
CA LEU A 327 -18.75 -9.71 -6.08
C LEU A 327 -19.27 -11.15 -5.86
N SER A 328 -20.46 -11.28 -5.28
CA SER A 328 -21.12 -12.57 -5.08
C SER A 328 -21.77 -13.04 -6.38
N SER A 329 -21.84 -14.36 -6.59
CA SER A 329 -22.51 -14.98 -7.75
C SER A 329 -23.98 -14.57 -7.91
N ASP A 330 -24.63 -14.11 -6.84
CA ASP A 330 -26.04 -13.72 -6.82
C ASP A 330 -26.30 -12.30 -7.34
N SER A 331 -25.25 -11.59 -7.76
CA SER A 331 -25.31 -10.19 -8.23
C SER A 331 -25.12 -10.01 -9.74
N VAL A 332 -25.07 -11.11 -10.51
CA VAL A 332 -24.89 -11.14 -11.98
C VAL A 332 -26.15 -11.58 -12.69
#